data_AF-A0A1Z4LM64-F1
#
_entry.id   AF-A0A1Z4LM64-F1
#
_cell.length_a   1.000
_cell.length_b   1.000
_cell.length_c   1.000
_cell.angle_alpha   90.00
_cell.angle_beta   90.00
_cell.angle_gamma   90.00
#
_symmetry.space_group_name_H-M   'P 1'
#
loop_
_entity.id
_entity.type
_entity.pdbx_description
1 polymer ?
#
loop_
_entity_poly.entity_id
_entity_poly.type
_entity_poly.pdbx_seq_one_letter_code
_entity_poly.pdbx_strand_id
1 'polypeptide(L)' 'MLVEAKKENLKVGLGRCVAEMVAAQKFNQKAKNSISTIYGAVTTGTFWRFLMLEENT' A
#
# COMPACT_ATOMS: atom_id res chain seq x y z
N MET A 1 5.64 -5.90 -1.15
CA MET A 1 4.22 -5.79 -1.60
C MET A 1 3.35 -5.90 -0.36
N LEU A 2 2.37 -5.01 -0.19
CA LEU A 2 1.40 -5.08 0.90
C LEU A 2 0.01 -5.43 0.35
N VAL A 3 -0.73 -6.30 1.06
CA VAL A 3 -2.05 -6.75 0.63
C VAL A 3 -2.99 -6.74 1.83
N GLU A 4 -4.10 -5.99 1.72
CA GLU A 4 -5.17 -5.97 2.72
C GLU A 4 -6.44 -6.62 2.13
N ALA A 5 -6.98 -7.62 2.84
CA ALA A 5 -8.24 -8.27 2.50
C ALA A 5 -9.37 -7.75 3.42
N LYS A 6 -10.50 -7.33 2.84
CA LYS A 6 -11.69 -6.87 3.57
C LYS A 6 -12.95 -7.56 3.07
N LYS A 7 -13.88 -7.86 3.97
CA LYS A 7 -15.08 -8.66 3.63
C LYS A 7 -16.10 -7.93 2.75
N GLU A 8 -16.23 -6.60 2.86
CA GLU A 8 -17.34 -5.89 2.20
C GLU A 8 -16.97 -4.54 1.58
N ASN A 9 -16.23 -3.65 2.26
CA ASN A 9 -16.01 -2.29 1.77
C ASN A 9 -14.54 -1.95 1.49
N LEU A 10 -14.18 -1.98 0.21
CA LEU A 10 -12.87 -1.58 -0.30
C LEU A 10 -12.44 -0.16 0.10
N LYS A 11 -13.39 0.78 0.23
CA LYS A 11 -13.07 2.17 0.58
C LYS A 11 -12.48 2.29 1.99
N VAL A 12 -12.95 1.47 2.92
CA VAL A 12 -12.40 1.43 4.29
C VAL A 12 -11.02 0.77 4.31
N GLY A 13 -10.80 -0.26 3.48
CA GLY A 13 -9.50 -0.92 3.34
C GLY A 13 -8.43 -0.06 2.65
N LEU A 14 -8.83 0.85 1.76
CA LEU A 14 -7.95 1.76 1.03
C LEU A 14 -7.14 2.67 1.95
N GLY A 15 -7.78 3.33 2.92
CA GLY A 15 -7.08 4.23 3.85
C GLY A 15 -6.00 3.50 4.66
N ARG A 16 -6.32 2.31 5.17
CA ARG A 16 -5.35 1.48 5.90
C ARG A 16 -4.19 1.01 5.02
N CYS A 17 -4.49 0.49 3.83
CA CYS A 17 -3.48 0.02 2.90
C CYS A 17 -2.51 1.16 2.53
N VAL A 18 -3.02 2.35 2.21
CA VAL A 18 -2.19 3.52 1.92
C VAL A 18 -1.35 3.93 3.14
N ALA A 19 -1.91 3.91 4.35
CA ALA A 19 -1.16 4.22 5.56
C ALA A 19 0.02 3.26 5.78
N GLU A 20 -0.17 1.95 5.54
CA GLU A 20 0.89 0.96 5.62
C GLU A 20 1.94 1.14 4.50
N MET A 21 1.52 1.52 3.28
CA MET A 21 2.43 1.84 2.18
C MET A 21 3.32 3.06 2.51
N VAL A 22 2.75 4.11 3.10
CA VAL A 22 3.50 5.30 3.56
C VAL A 22 4.46 4.94 4.70
N ALA A 23 4.02 4.08 5.63
CA ALA A 23 4.89 3.60 6.70
C ALA A 23 6.09 2.79 6.15
N ALA A 24 5.85 1.91 5.17
CA ALA A 24 6.88 1.13 4.50
C ALA A 24 7.90 2.03 3.77
N GLN A 25 7.44 3.06 3.07
CA GLN A 25 8.31 4.05 2.42
C GLN A 25 9.23 4.74 3.45
N LYS A 26 8.66 5.27 4.54
CA LYS A 26 9.43 5.93 5.61
C LYS A 26 10.41 4.98 6.28
N PHE A 27 10.03 3.71 6.48
CA PHE A 27 10.91 2.69 7.03
C PHE A 27 12.11 2.43 6.11
N ASN A 28 11.86 2.25 4.82
CA ASN A 28 12.92 2.02 3.83
C ASN A 28 13.88 3.20 3.73
N GLN A 29 13.37 4.44 3.71
CA GLN A 29 14.17 5.66 3.76
C GLN A 29 15.09 5.69 4.99
N LYS A 30 14.56 5.40 6.18
CA LYS A 30 15.35 5.34 7.42
C LYS A 30 16.41 4.24 7.39
N ALA A 31 16.10 3.10 6.80
CA ALA A 31 17.01 1.98 6.64
C ALA A 31 18.04 2.19 5.51
N LYS A 32 18.00 3.32 4.79
CA LYS A 32 18.80 3.60 3.58
C LYS A 32 18.62 2.54 2.48
N ASN A 33 17.44 1.91 2.44
CA ASN A 33 17.05 1.02 1.36
C ASN A 33 16.51 1.86 0.20
N SER A 34 17.14 1.76 -0.96
CA SER A 34 16.79 2.48 -2.18
C SER A 34 15.54 1.91 -2.87
N ILE A 35 14.42 1.90 -2.15
CA ILE A 35 13.13 1.43 -2.65
C ILE A 35 12.26 2.66 -2.93
N SER A 36 12.23 3.08 -4.19
CA SER A 36 11.49 4.27 -4.65
C SER A 36 9.99 4.04 -4.82
N THR A 37 9.59 2.78 -5.06
CA THR A 37 8.20 2.41 -5.36
C THR A 37 7.68 1.37 -4.37
N ILE A 38 6.51 1.64 -3.79
CA ILE A 38 5.77 0.70 -2.94
C ILE A 38 4.48 0.28 -3.66
N TYR A 39 4.29 -1.02 -3.83
CA TYR A 39 3.08 -1.59 -4.39
C TYR A 39 2.13 -2.11 -3.30
N GLY A 40 0.85 -1.79 -3.44
CA GLY A 40 -0.22 -2.22 -2.56
C GLY A 40 -1.39 -2.81 -3.32
N ALA A 41 -2.19 -3.64 -2.66
CA ALA A 41 -3.47 -4.10 -3.18
C ALA A 41 -4.52 -4.16 -2.07
N VAL A 42 -5.75 -3.81 -2.42
CA VAL A 42 -6.93 -4.01 -1.56
C VAL A 42 -7.91 -4.89 -2.30
N THR A 43 -8.43 -5.92 -1.64
CA THR A 43 -9.35 -6.88 -2.25
C THR A 43 -10.50 -7.28 -1.35
N THR A 44 -11.65 -7.59 -1.96
CA THR A 44 -12.78 -8.30 -1.32
C THR A 44 -12.83 -9.79 -1.65
N GLY A 45 -11.78 -10.32 -2.29
CA GLY A 45 -11.76 -11.66 -2.86
C GLY A 45 -12.36 -11.72 -4.27
N THR A 46 -13.38 -10.92 -4.55
CA THR A 46 -14.02 -10.80 -5.88
C THR A 46 -13.60 -9.55 -6.65
N PHE A 47 -13.29 -8.45 -5.95
CA PHE A 47 -12.81 -7.20 -6.54
C PHE A 47 -11.43 -6.87 -6.04
N TRP A 48 -10.56 -6.43 -6.95
CA TRP A 48 -9.18 -6.05 -6.67
C TRP A 48 -8.95 -4.61 -7.08
N ARG A 49 -8.24 -3.86 -6.23
CA ARG A 49 -7.63 -2.58 -6.58
C ARG A 49 -6.15 -2.61 -6.28
N PHE A 50 -5.35 -2.31 -7.29
CA PHE A 50 -3.91 -2.21 -7.19
C PHE A 50 -3.49 -0.75 -7.04
N LEU A 51 -2.46 -0.51 -6.24
CA LEU A 51 -1.96 0.80 -5.85
C LEU A 51 -0.45 0.85 -6.02
N MET A 52 0.04 2.03 -6.40
CA MET A 52 1.45 2.34 -6.51
C MET A 52 1.71 3.66 -5.80
N LEU A 53 2.66 3.67 -4.88
CA LEU A 53 3.16 4.87 -4.21
C LEU A 53 4.60 5.08 -4.67
N GLU A 54 4.82 6.21 -5.33
CA GLU A 54 6.14 6.64 -5.79
C GLU A 54 6.54 7.93 -5.09
N GLU A 55 7.85 8.10 -4.91
CA GLU A 55 8.43 9.35 -4.44
C GLU A 55 8.37 10.38 -5.58
N ASN A 56 7.69 11.52 -5.37
CA ASN A 56 7.74 12.61 -6.34
C ASN A 56 9.15 13.22 -6.31
N THR A 57 9.80 13.22 -7.48
CA THR A 57 11.12 13.80 -7.71
C THR A 57 11.06 15.33 -7.72
#